data_AF-A0A317I995-F1
#
_entry.id   AF-A0A317I995-F1
#
_cell.length_a   1.000
_cell.length_b   1.000
_cell.length_c   1.000
_cell.angle_alpha   90.00
_cell.angle_beta   90.00
_cell.angle_gamma   90.00
#
_symmetry.space_group_name_H-M   'P 1'
#
loop_
_entity.id
_entity.type
_entity.pdbx_description
1 polymer ?
#
loop_
_entity_poly.entity_id
_entity_poly.type
_entity_poly.pdbx_seq_one_letter_code
_entity_poly.pdbx_strand_id
1 'polypeptide(L)'
;MQRILLCIFTILLLNYCEAQTSDFLVLKKNGTTIKTYMKGSAIDFIHKNGSRIAGTITKIVNDSIYLMWYDVRMATTYWGTQVQDTVTKNEMRFHYNEIGAFPRPSQSFEFVRNGDLFMIAGVGYAFLHTVNGLIQHTEINPAVVGVSLGVAAVGFTMKKLRKYTFPIGKKYTLDYISLASK
;
A
#
# COMPACT_ATOMS: atom_id res chain seq x y z
N MET A 1 57.88 5.81 11.95
CA MET A 1 57.02 6.60 11.04
C MET A 1 55.79 5.81 10.56
N GLN A 2 55.95 4.68 9.86
CA GLN A 2 54.83 3.95 9.22
C GLN A 2 53.77 3.42 10.19
N ARG A 3 54.15 2.99 11.40
CA ARG A 3 53.19 2.54 12.44
C ARG A 3 52.34 3.68 13.01
N ILE A 4 52.86 4.90 13.04
CA ILE A 4 52.13 6.08 13.55
C ILE A 4 51.13 6.57 12.51
N LEU A 5 51.52 6.56 11.22
CA LEU A 5 50.65 6.91 10.11
C LEU A 5 49.44 5.98 10.01
N LEU A 6 49.65 4.68 10.25
CA LEU A 6 48.59 3.68 10.27
C LEU A 6 47.58 3.95 11.40
N CYS A 7 48.04 4.27 12.60
CA CYS A 7 47.16 4.59 13.73
C CYS A 7 46.30 5.85 13.48
N ILE A 8 46.88 6.89 12.87
CA ILE A 8 46.15 8.13 12.53
C ILE A 8 45.08 7.84 11.47
N PHE A 9 45.39 7.01 10.47
CA PHE A 9 44.43 6.59 9.45
C PHE A 9 43.25 5.80 10.04
N THR A 10 43.50 4.91 11.01
CA THR A 10 42.44 4.15 11.68
C THR A 10 41.52 5.02 12.55
N ILE A 11 42.07 6.05 13.22
CA ILE A 11 41.27 6.98 14.03
C ILE A 11 40.36 7.86 13.16
N LEU A 12 40.82 8.24 11.95
CA LEU A 12 40.00 8.98 10.99
C LEU A 12 38.84 8.14 10.44
N LEU A 13 39.00 6.82 10.28
CA LEU A 13 37.94 5.91 9.83
C LEU A 13 36.85 5.68 10.89
N LEU A 14 37.15 5.81 12.18
CA LEU A 14 36.18 5.60 13.28
C LEU A 14 35.14 6.72 13.39
N ASN A 15 35.36 7.89 12.77
CA ASN A 15 34.45 9.04 12.83
C ASN A 15 33.32 8.99 11.78
N TYR A 16 33.27 7.97 10.92
CA TYR A 16 32.27 7.88 9.84
C TYR A 16 31.07 7.00 10.15
N CYS A 17 30.94 6.48 11.38
CA CYS A 17 29.83 5.61 11.77
C CYS A 17 28.78 6.34 12.62
N GLU A 18 28.10 7.32 12.01
CA GLU A 18 26.86 7.88 12.55
C GLU A 18 25.70 6.94 12.20
N ALA A 19 25.59 5.82 12.92
CA ALA A 19 24.40 4.99 12.90
C ALA A 19 23.28 5.71 13.67
N GLN A 20 22.64 6.72 13.05
CA GLN A 20 21.53 7.44 13.68
C GLN A 20 20.37 6.46 13.93
N THR A 21 20.17 6.09 15.19
CA THR A 21 19.00 5.38 15.68
C THR A 21 17.78 6.27 15.47
N SER A 22 17.03 6.04 14.40
CA SER A 22 15.77 6.73 14.16
C SER A 22 14.61 5.94 14.76
N ASP A 23 13.73 6.63 15.47
CA ASP A 23 12.46 6.07 15.93
C ASP A 23 11.67 5.49 14.74
N PHE A 24 10.79 4.54 15.04
CA PHE A 24 10.05 3.84 13.99
C PHE A 24 8.62 3.51 14.41
N LEU A 25 7.77 3.28 13.42
CA LEU A 25 6.39 2.84 13.62
C LEU A 25 6.23 1.38 13.24
N VAL A 26 5.41 0.66 14.00
CA VAL A 26 5.10 -0.74 13.74
C VAL A 26 3.61 -0.92 13.58
N LEU A 27 3.18 -1.29 12.37
CA LEU A 27 1.81 -1.72 12.12
C LEU A 27 1.66 -3.17 12.53
N LYS A 28 0.78 -3.44 13.49
CA LYS A 28 0.50 -4.79 14.00
C LYS A 28 -0.92 -5.22 13.68
N LYS A 29 -1.14 -6.52 13.59
CA LYS A 29 -2.44 -7.18 13.54
C LYS A 29 -2.50 -8.17 14.68
N ASN A 30 -3.39 -7.96 15.64
CA ASN A 30 -3.52 -8.80 16.84
C ASN A 30 -2.15 -9.07 17.51
N GLY A 31 -1.34 -8.02 17.69
CA GLY A 31 0.00 -8.12 18.28
C GLY A 31 1.12 -8.60 17.35
N THR A 32 0.80 -9.16 16.17
CA THR A 32 1.82 -9.59 15.19
C THR A 32 2.20 -8.45 14.25
N THR A 33 3.49 -8.18 14.09
CA THR A 33 4.00 -7.17 13.15
C THR A 33 3.67 -7.53 11.71
N ILE A 34 3.01 -6.60 11.01
CA ILE A 34 2.74 -6.69 9.57
C ILE A 34 3.80 -5.92 8.79
N LYS A 35 4.10 -4.70 9.24
CA LYS A 35 5.01 -3.79 8.55
C LYS A 35 5.64 -2.82 9.53
N THR A 36 6.94 -2.58 9.34
CA THR A 36 7.71 -1.58 10.07
C THR A 36 8.00 -0.41 9.14
N TYR A 37 7.85 0.81 9.65
CA TYR A 37 8.11 2.04 8.92
C TYR A 37 9.24 2.81 9.61
N MET A 38 10.30 3.07 8.86
CA MET A 38 11.49 3.77 9.32
C MET A 38 11.75 5.01 8.44
N LYS A 39 12.69 5.85 8.84
CA LYS A 39 13.21 6.92 7.98
C LYS A 39 13.58 6.37 6.59
N GLY A 40 13.15 7.07 5.54
CA GLY A 40 13.33 6.68 4.14
C GLY A 40 12.27 5.70 3.59
N SER A 41 11.41 5.13 4.44
CA SER A 41 10.35 4.23 3.97
C SER A 41 9.22 5.00 3.28
N ALA A 42 8.69 4.44 2.19
CA ALA A 42 7.42 4.91 1.62
C ALA A 42 6.24 4.49 2.51
N ILE A 43 5.36 5.44 2.79
CA ILE A 43 4.15 5.24 3.58
C ILE A 43 2.95 5.78 2.82
N ASP A 44 1.83 5.07 2.93
CA ASP A 44 0.55 5.41 2.34
C ASP A 44 -0.50 5.04 3.37
N PHE A 45 -1.30 6.01 3.79
CA PHE A 45 -2.34 5.83 4.79
C PHE A 45 -3.54 6.72 4.53
N ILE A 46 -4.64 6.41 5.21
CA ILE A 46 -5.87 7.17 5.22
C ILE A 46 -5.91 7.90 6.56
N HIS A 47 -5.90 9.22 6.50
CA HIS A 47 -6.04 10.08 7.67
C HIS A 47 -7.46 9.93 8.27
N LYS A 48 -7.64 10.28 9.55
CA LYS A 48 -8.94 10.17 10.24
C LYS A 48 -10.08 10.96 9.57
N ASN A 49 -9.78 12.01 8.80
CA ASN A 49 -10.76 12.75 7.99
C ASN A 49 -11.15 12.04 6.67
N GLY A 50 -10.54 10.90 6.35
CA GLY A 50 -10.76 10.14 5.11
C GLY A 50 -9.80 10.46 3.96
N SER A 51 -8.96 11.50 4.05
CA SER A 51 -8.01 11.82 2.99
C SER A 51 -6.88 10.79 2.92
N ARG A 52 -6.51 10.34 1.72
CA ARG A 52 -5.35 9.48 1.51
C ARG A 52 -4.08 10.32 1.43
N ILE A 53 -3.11 10.00 2.27
CA ILE A 53 -1.81 10.66 2.34
C ILE A 53 -0.76 9.62 1.98
N ALA A 54 0.06 9.95 0.97
CA ALA A 54 1.17 9.11 0.55
C ALA A 54 2.44 9.96 0.45
N GLY A 55 3.57 9.40 0.85
CA GLY A 55 4.85 10.09 0.83
C GLY A 55 5.99 9.24 1.34
N THR A 56 7.18 9.83 1.38
CA THR A 56 8.37 9.19 1.95
C THR A 56 8.64 9.75 3.33
N ILE A 57 8.89 8.89 4.32
CA ILE A 57 9.17 9.33 5.69
C ILE A 57 10.55 9.99 5.74
N THR A 58 10.61 11.27 6.13
CA THR A 58 11.87 12.00 6.30
C THR A 58 12.45 11.83 7.70
N LYS A 59 11.58 11.82 8.71
CA LYS A 59 11.92 11.59 10.11
C LYS A 59 10.69 11.15 10.91
N ILE A 60 10.93 10.44 12.01
CA ILE A 60 9.93 10.02 12.99
C ILE A 60 10.49 10.47 14.34
N VAL A 61 9.76 11.31 15.07
CA VAL A 61 10.20 11.86 16.36
C VAL A 61 9.01 12.40 17.14
N ASN A 62 9.00 12.23 18.46
CA ASN A 62 7.97 12.73 19.38
C ASN A 62 6.55 12.40 18.89
N ASP A 63 6.29 11.11 18.65
CA ASP A 63 4.97 10.60 18.21
C ASP A 63 4.48 11.18 16.87
N SER A 64 5.36 11.89 16.16
CA SER A 64 5.06 12.56 14.89
C SER A 64 5.86 11.94 13.76
N ILE A 65 5.21 11.76 12.61
CA ILE A 65 5.83 11.40 11.36
C ILE A 65 5.91 12.62 10.46
N TYR A 66 7.04 12.76 9.79
CA TYR A 66 7.28 13.79 8.80
C TYR A 66 7.42 13.14 7.45
N LEU A 67 6.64 13.64 6.50
CA LEU A 67 6.46 13.04 5.19
C LEU A 67 6.85 14.03 4.13
N MET A 68 7.66 13.55 3.21
CA MET A 68 7.89 14.26 1.97
C MET A 68 6.82 13.89 0.96
N TRP A 69 6.07 14.90 0.54
CA TRP A 69 5.07 14.78 -0.52
C TRP A 69 5.57 15.50 -1.78
N TYR A 70 5.28 14.89 -2.93
CA TYR A 70 5.69 15.34 -4.25
C TYR A 70 4.45 15.68 -5.08
N ASP A 71 4.35 16.92 -5.55
CA ASP A 71 3.38 17.32 -6.56
C ASP A 71 4.03 17.13 -7.94
N VAL A 72 3.63 16.06 -8.64
CA VAL A 72 4.14 15.73 -9.97
C VAL A 72 3.10 16.12 -11.00
N ARG A 73 3.50 16.96 -11.96
CA ARG A 73 2.61 17.46 -13.03
C ARG A 73 3.21 17.19 -14.39
N MET A 74 2.35 17.17 -15.40
CA MET A 74 2.79 17.12 -16.79
C MET A 74 3.21 18.53 -17.21
N ALA A 75 4.47 18.69 -17.58
CA ALA A 75 4.99 19.88 -18.23
C ALA A 75 5.18 19.62 -19.72
N THR A 76 4.90 20.63 -20.54
CA THR A 76 5.14 20.54 -21.99
C THR A 76 6.58 20.92 -22.27
N THR A 77 7.31 20.06 -22.98
CA THR A 77 8.67 20.37 -23.44
C THR A 77 8.62 21.35 -24.60
N TYR A 78 9.77 21.96 -24.94
CA TYR A 78 9.90 22.83 -26.12
C TYR A 78 9.52 22.15 -27.45
N TRP A 79 9.47 20.81 -27.48
CA TRP A 79 9.12 20.01 -28.65
C TRP A 79 7.65 19.59 -28.68
N GLY A 80 6.81 20.11 -27.77
CA GLY A 80 5.38 19.80 -27.68
C GLY A 80 5.06 18.42 -27.07
N THR A 81 6.06 17.71 -26.55
CA THR A 81 5.87 16.43 -25.84
C THR A 81 5.64 16.66 -24.35
N GLN A 82 4.95 15.73 -23.68
CA GLN A 82 4.69 15.81 -22.24
C GLN A 82 5.78 15.07 -21.45
N VAL A 83 6.32 15.71 -20.42
CA VAL A 83 7.24 15.11 -19.46
C VAL A 83 6.69 15.31 -18.05
N GLN A 84 6.83 14.29 -17.20
CA GLN A 84 6.51 14.41 -15.77
C GLN A 84 7.63 15.17 -15.08
N ASP A 85 7.30 16.28 -14.44
CA ASP A 85 8.23 17.06 -13.63
C ASP A 85 7.70 17.27 -12.21
N THR A 86 8.61 17.32 -11.24
CA THR A 86 8.27 17.54 -9.83
C THR A 86 8.23 19.04 -9.56
N VAL A 87 7.03 19.58 -9.35
CA VAL A 87 6.84 21.02 -9.20
C VAL A 87 7.23 21.48 -7.80
N THR A 88 6.76 20.75 -6.78
CA THR A 88 6.97 21.14 -5.39
C THR A 88 7.22 19.92 -4.52
N LYS A 89 8.12 20.10 -3.56
CA LYS A 89 8.46 19.15 -2.51
C LYS A 89 8.11 19.77 -1.16
N ASN A 90 7.10 19.23 -0.47
CA ASN A 90 6.63 19.76 0.81
C ASN A 90 6.80 18.72 1.92
N GLU A 91 7.30 19.15 3.09
CA GLU A 91 7.32 18.34 4.30
C GLU A 91 6.02 18.56 5.07
N MET A 92 5.25 17.49 5.26
CA MET A 92 4.04 17.48 6.08
C MET A 92 4.29 16.73 7.37
N ARG A 93 3.72 17.22 8.48
CA ARG A 93 3.80 16.57 9.78
C ARG A 93 2.43 15.99 10.16
N PHE A 94 2.43 14.76 10.62
CA PHE A 94 1.24 14.09 11.16
C PHE A 94 1.57 13.41 12.48
N HIS A 95 0.64 13.41 13.42
CA HIS A 95 0.75 12.59 14.63
C HIS A 95 0.36 11.14 14.30
N TYR A 96 1.01 10.12 14.87
CA TYR A 96 0.70 8.72 14.52
C TYR A 96 -0.77 8.36 14.81
N ASN A 97 -1.35 8.94 15.86
CA ASN A 97 -2.77 8.86 16.21
C ASN A 97 -3.73 9.47 15.16
N GLU A 98 -3.27 10.28 14.21
CA GLU A 98 -4.11 10.83 13.13
C GLU A 98 -4.32 9.84 11.98
N ILE A 99 -3.55 8.74 11.98
CA ILE A 99 -3.63 7.69 10.99
C ILE A 99 -4.84 6.80 11.29
N GLY A 100 -5.84 6.84 10.41
CA GLY A 100 -7.08 6.10 10.55
C GLY A 100 -7.02 4.69 9.98
N ALA A 101 -6.35 4.50 8.85
CA ALA A 101 -6.19 3.17 8.24
C ALA A 101 -5.00 3.11 7.29
N PHE A 102 -4.51 1.90 7.00
CA PHE A 102 -3.57 1.67 5.90
C PHE A 102 -4.28 0.98 4.73
N PRO A 103 -4.04 1.37 3.46
CA PRO A 103 -4.52 0.59 2.33
C PRO A 103 -3.85 -0.79 2.35
N ARG A 104 -4.62 -1.83 2.04
CA ARG A 104 -4.09 -3.18 1.89
C ARG A 104 -3.23 -3.23 0.62
N PRO A 105 -1.98 -3.71 0.68
CA PRO A 105 -1.18 -3.90 -0.53
C PRO A 105 -1.87 -4.91 -1.45
N SER A 106 -1.80 -4.67 -2.75
CA SER A 106 -2.26 -5.63 -3.76
C SER A 106 -1.52 -6.96 -3.57
N GLN A 107 -2.27 -8.06 -3.51
CA GLN A 107 -1.70 -9.40 -3.38
C GLN A 107 -1.76 -10.13 -4.73
N SER A 108 -0.87 -11.10 -4.93
CA SER A 108 -0.98 -11.99 -6.09
C SER A 108 -2.36 -12.66 -6.13
N PHE A 109 -2.93 -12.74 -7.33
CA PHE A 109 -4.29 -13.26 -7.56
C PHE A 109 -5.39 -12.46 -6.84
N GLU A 110 -5.23 -11.14 -6.70
CA GLU A 110 -6.25 -10.27 -6.09
C GLU A 110 -7.61 -10.42 -6.78
N PHE A 111 -7.65 -10.55 -8.11
CA PHE A 111 -8.87 -10.75 -8.91
C PHE A 111 -9.63 -12.05 -8.59
N VAL A 112 -8.95 -13.05 -8.02
CA VAL A 112 -9.61 -14.27 -7.50
C VAL A 112 -10.12 -14.01 -6.09
N ARG A 113 -9.26 -13.42 -5.25
CA ARG A 113 -9.57 -13.18 -3.84
C ARG A 113 -10.67 -12.13 -3.64
N ASN A 114 -10.86 -11.22 -4.59
CA ASN A 114 -11.90 -10.21 -4.57
C ASN A 114 -13.19 -10.65 -5.27
N GLY A 115 -13.24 -11.86 -5.84
CA GLY A 115 -14.43 -12.41 -6.47
C GLY A 115 -14.67 -11.99 -7.92
N ASP A 116 -13.81 -11.15 -8.51
CA ASP A 116 -13.97 -10.69 -9.89
C ASP A 116 -13.91 -11.86 -10.88
N LEU A 117 -13.02 -12.83 -10.65
CA LEU A 117 -12.95 -14.03 -11.48
C LEU A 117 -14.30 -14.77 -11.53
N PHE A 118 -14.92 -14.99 -10.37
CA PHE A 118 -16.19 -15.73 -10.29
C PHE A 118 -17.34 -14.95 -10.92
N MET A 119 -17.35 -13.62 -10.75
CA MET A 119 -18.31 -12.76 -11.44
C MET A 119 -18.16 -12.84 -12.97
N ILE A 120 -16.94 -12.61 -13.48
CA ILE A 120 -16.64 -12.61 -14.91
C ILE A 120 -16.92 -13.99 -15.50
N ALA A 121 -16.46 -15.06 -14.86
CA ALA A 121 -16.68 -16.42 -15.33
C ALA A 121 -18.17 -16.80 -15.31
N GLY A 122 -18.87 -16.53 -14.20
CA GLY A 122 -20.29 -16.88 -14.06
C GLY A 122 -21.18 -16.12 -15.04
N VAL A 123 -21.04 -14.79 -15.11
CA VAL A 123 -21.80 -13.95 -16.06
C VAL A 123 -21.40 -14.27 -17.49
N GLY A 124 -20.10 -14.38 -17.77
CA GLY A 124 -19.58 -14.66 -19.10
C GLY A 124 -20.06 -16.00 -19.63
N TYR A 125 -20.05 -17.04 -18.80
CA TYR A 125 -20.53 -18.36 -19.21
C TYR A 125 -22.05 -18.41 -19.37
N ALA A 126 -22.82 -17.80 -18.46
CA ALA A 126 -24.28 -17.70 -18.62
C ALA A 126 -24.66 -16.98 -19.93
N PHE A 127 -23.98 -15.88 -20.23
CA PHE A 127 -24.16 -15.12 -21.46
C PHE A 127 -23.80 -15.97 -22.68
N LEU A 128 -22.60 -16.56 -22.70
CA LEU A 128 -22.11 -17.36 -23.82
C LEU A 128 -23.02 -18.56 -24.10
N HIS A 129 -23.43 -19.30 -23.06
CA HIS A 129 -24.31 -20.45 -23.18
C HIS A 129 -25.68 -20.06 -23.75
N THR A 130 -26.25 -18.95 -23.26
CA THR A 130 -27.55 -18.45 -23.73
C THR A 130 -27.47 -17.98 -25.17
N VAL A 131 -26.47 -17.17 -25.51
CA VAL A 131 -26.29 -16.64 -26.88
C VAL A 131 -26.01 -17.76 -27.87
N ASN A 132 -25.14 -18.71 -27.54
CA ASN A 132 -24.88 -19.84 -28.41
C ASN A 132 -26.12 -20.72 -28.60
N GLY A 133 -26.92 -20.94 -27.55
CA GLY A 133 -28.19 -21.65 -27.65
C GLY A 133 -29.17 -20.99 -28.61
N LEU A 134 -29.28 -19.65 -28.55
CA LEU A 134 -30.13 -18.88 -29.45
C LEU A 134 -29.62 -18.90 -30.91
N ILE A 135 -28.31 -18.76 -31.13
CA ILE A 135 -27.71 -18.73 -32.48
C ILE A 135 -27.74 -20.12 -33.13
N GLN A 136 -27.41 -21.16 -32.38
CA GLN A 136 -27.29 -22.53 -32.91
C GLN A 136 -28.61 -23.31 -32.85
N HIS A 137 -29.68 -22.68 -32.37
CA HIS A 137 -30.99 -23.31 -32.12
C HIS A 137 -30.88 -24.56 -31.24
N THR A 138 -29.98 -24.54 -30.25
CA THR A 138 -29.79 -25.63 -29.29
C THR A 138 -30.49 -25.34 -27.96
N GLU A 139 -30.78 -26.38 -27.19
CA GLU A 139 -31.50 -26.24 -25.93
C GLU A 139 -30.71 -25.43 -24.90
N ILE A 140 -31.33 -24.37 -24.38
CA ILE A 140 -30.76 -23.58 -23.29
C ILE A 140 -31.10 -24.27 -21.97
N ASN A 141 -30.13 -24.99 -21.40
CA ASN A 141 -30.29 -25.62 -20.10
C ASN A 141 -30.40 -24.57 -18.97
N PRO A 142 -31.57 -24.42 -18.32
CA PRO A 142 -31.78 -23.42 -17.29
C PRO A 142 -30.99 -23.73 -16.01
N ALA A 143 -30.70 -25.00 -15.73
CA ALA A 143 -29.87 -25.39 -14.58
C ALA A 143 -28.44 -24.89 -14.77
N VAL A 144 -27.88 -25.00 -15.97
CA VAL A 144 -26.53 -24.52 -16.29
C VAL A 144 -26.43 -23.00 -16.15
N VAL A 145 -27.41 -22.26 -16.67
CA VAL A 145 -27.49 -20.80 -16.48
C VAL A 145 -27.64 -20.46 -15.00
N GLY A 146 -28.49 -21.17 -14.27
CA GLY A 146 -28.71 -21.00 -12.83
C GLY A 146 -27.43 -21.20 -12.02
N VAL A 147 -26.66 -22.27 -12.26
CA VAL A 147 -25.37 -22.50 -11.60
C VAL A 147 -24.40 -21.37 -11.92
N SER A 148 -24.33 -20.94 -13.17
CA SER A 148 -23.39 -19.90 -13.63
C SER A 148 -23.68 -18.55 -12.96
N LEU A 149 -24.95 -18.16 -12.87
CA LEU A 149 -25.36 -16.97 -12.14
C LEU A 149 -25.14 -17.13 -10.62
N GLY A 150 -25.31 -18.33 -10.07
CA GLY A 150 -24.97 -18.66 -8.69
C GLY A 150 -23.49 -18.41 -8.39
N VAL A 151 -22.59 -18.83 -9.27
CA VAL A 151 -21.15 -18.56 -9.16
C VAL A 151 -20.86 -17.06 -9.21
N ALA A 152 -21.54 -16.32 -10.09
CA ALA A 152 -21.41 -14.87 -10.14
C ALA A 152 -21.87 -14.19 -8.85
N ALA A 153 -22.97 -14.65 -8.25
CA ALA A 153 -23.49 -14.14 -6.98
C ALA A 153 -22.51 -14.39 -5.81
N VAL A 154 -21.83 -15.53 -5.80
CA VAL A 154 -20.73 -15.81 -4.86
C VAL A 154 -19.60 -14.79 -5.04
N GLY A 155 -19.17 -14.56 -6.29
CA GLY A 155 -18.15 -13.54 -6.60
C GLY A 155 -18.54 -12.14 -6.14
N PHE A 156 -19.77 -11.71 -6.40
CA PHE A 156 -20.30 -10.42 -5.95
C PHE A 156 -20.28 -10.30 -4.42
N THR A 157 -20.69 -11.36 -3.72
CA THR A 157 -20.70 -11.40 -2.26
C THR A 157 -19.27 -11.32 -1.70
N MET A 158 -18.32 -12.06 -2.28
CA MET A 158 -16.91 -11.97 -1.92
C MET A 158 -16.36 -10.55 -2.08
N LYS A 159 -16.69 -9.88 -3.19
CA LYS A 159 -16.28 -8.50 -3.46
C LYS A 159 -16.82 -7.52 -2.43
N LYS A 160 -18.12 -7.66 -2.10
CA LYS A 160 -18.82 -6.79 -1.14
C LYS A 160 -18.30 -6.93 0.28
N LEU A 161 -17.92 -8.14 0.70
CA LEU A 161 -17.41 -8.41 2.06
C LEU A 161 -15.91 -8.12 2.23
N ARG A 162 -15.18 -7.88 1.13
CA ARG A 162 -13.74 -7.67 1.17
C ARG A 162 -13.39 -6.31 1.78
N LYS A 163 -12.44 -6.32 2.71
CA LYS A 163 -11.87 -5.12 3.32
C LYS A 163 -10.54 -4.77 2.63
N TYR A 164 -10.51 -3.61 1.97
CA TYR A 164 -9.33 -3.09 1.25
C TYR A 164 -8.41 -2.22 2.10
N THR A 165 -8.73 -2.09 3.39
CA THR A 165 -7.94 -1.29 4.33
C THR A 165 -7.69 -2.06 5.63
N PHE A 166 -6.66 -1.64 6.36
CA PHE A 166 -6.32 -2.03 7.71
C PHE A 166 -6.69 -0.85 8.63
N PRO A 167 -7.94 -0.77 9.11
CA PRO A 167 -8.37 0.31 9.99
C PRO A 167 -7.71 0.20 11.35
N ILE A 168 -7.10 1.28 11.82
CA ILE A 168 -6.46 1.36 13.13
C ILE A 168 -7.53 1.31 14.23
N GLY A 169 -7.32 0.45 15.22
CA GLY A 169 -8.26 0.17 16.30
C GLY A 169 -7.86 -1.09 17.06
N LYS A 170 -8.83 -1.88 17.51
CA LYS A 170 -8.56 -3.09 18.34
C LYS A 170 -7.76 -4.17 17.59
N LYS A 171 -8.08 -4.42 16.32
CA LYS A 171 -7.47 -5.49 15.52
C LYS A 171 -6.14 -5.08 14.90
N TYR A 172 -6.05 -3.85 14.41
CA TYR A 172 -4.83 -3.31 13.81
C TYR A 172 -4.36 -2.14 14.66
N THR A 173 -3.17 -2.25 15.23
CA THR A 173 -2.59 -1.18 16.05
C THR A 173 -1.38 -0.60 15.35
N LEU A 174 -1.08 0.66 15.67
CA LEU A 174 0.10 1.34 15.20
C LEU A 174 0.89 1.77 16.44
N ASP A 175 2.04 1.15 16.63
CA ASP A 175 2.86 1.37 17.81
C ASP A 175 4.05 2.24 17.43
N TYR A 176 4.34 3.25 18.25
CA TYR A 176 5.55 4.06 18.16
C TYR A 176 6.64 3.44 19.03
N ILE A 177 7.85 3.31 18.47
CA ILE A 177 9.00 2.78 19.18
C ILE A 177 10.13 3.81 19.13
N SER A 178 10.46 4.35 20.30
CA SER A 178 11.60 5.24 20.52
C SER A 178 12.87 4.41 20.63
N LEU A 179 13.87 4.71 19.79
CA LEU A 179 15.22 4.12 19.88
C LEU A 179 16.21 5.05 20.57
N ALA A 180 15.90 6.33 20.73
CA ALA A 180 16.64 7.19 21.63
C ALA A 180 16.34 6.79 23.09
N SER A 181 17.34 6.25 23.79
CA SER A 181 17.35 6.31 25.25
C SER A 181 17.32 7.78 25.63
N LYS A 182 16.39 8.17 26.52
CA LYS A 182 16.56 9.41 27.28
C LYS A 182 17.86 9.35 28.09
#